data_AF-A0A6P0EVR9-F1
#
_entry.id   AF-A0A6P0EVR9-F1
#
_cell.length_a   1.000
_cell.length_b   1.000
_cell.length_c   1.000
_cell.angle_alpha   90.00
_cell.angle_beta   90.00
_cell.angle_gamma   90.00
#
_symmetry.space_group_name_H-M   'P 1'
#
loop_
_entity.id
_entity.type
_entity.pdbx_description
1 polymer ?
#
loop_
_entity_poly.entity_id
_entity_poly.type
_entity_poly.pdbx_seq_one_letter_code
_entity_poly.pdbx_strand_id
1 'polypeptide(L)'
;MMVTTIIGFAVMSGIDEIVFHQILAWHHFYDRSTSDVALMSDGLLHAGELVLLVTGFFLFADLRRRHALAPRSAWAGLFLGLGTFQLFDGLVDHKLLGLHQVRYGVDLLPYDLGWNIAGGVLLLIGVILAVRTRDEGRTTAPADRAG
;
A
#
# COMPACT_ATOMS: atom_id res chain seq x y z
N MET A 1 5.78 -10.78 -5.87
CA MET A 1 5.06 -10.56 -4.61
C MET A 1 5.71 -9.46 -3.80
N MET A 2 6.87 -9.65 -3.15
CA MET A 2 7.48 -8.60 -2.32
C MET A 2 7.66 -7.24 -3.03
N VAL A 3 8.20 -7.24 -4.26
CA VAL A 3 8.38 -6.02 -5.06
C VAL A 3 7.05 -5.28 -5.27
N THR A 4 5.98 -5.99 -5.61
CA THR A 4 4.68 -5.36 -5.84
C THR A 4 3.96 -5.01 -4.55
N THR A 5 4.29 -5.62 -3.41
CA THR A 5 3.87 -5.16 -2.08
C THR A 5 4.45 -3.80 -1.75
N ILE A 6 5.73 -3.56 -2.05
CA ILE A 6 6.34 -2.24 -1.89
C ILE A 6 5.61 -1.21 -2.76
N ILE A 7 5.37 -1.54 -4.03
CA ILE A 7 4.61 -0.67 -4.94
C ILE A 7 3.20 -0.40 -4.39
N GLY A 8 2.48 -1.44 -3.95
CA GLY A 8 1.13 -1.29 -3.41
C GLY A 8 1.08 -0.40 -2.16
N PHE A 9 2.05 -0.56 -1.26
CA PHE A 9 2.16 0.28 -0.07
C PHE A 9 2.39 1.74 -0.46
N ALA A 10 3.34 2.00 -1.36
CA ALA A 10 3.65 3.34 -1.84
C ALA A 10 2.49 3.99 -2.62
N VAL A 11 1.77 3.20 -3.42
CA VAL A 11 0.58 3.70 -4.16
C VAL A 11 -0.53 4.07 -3.19
N MET A 12 -0.81 3.26 -2.16
CA MET A 12 -1.85 3.62 -1.20
C MET A 12 -1.44 4.82 -0.34
N SER A 13 -0.17 4.90 0.07
CA SER A 13 0.37 6.12 0.68
C SER A 13 0.09 7.35 -0.17
N GLY A 14 0.37 7.27 -1.47
CA GLY A 14 0.16 8.45 -2.34
C GLY A 14 -1.30 8.75 -2.59
N ILE A 15 -2.17 7.74 -2.61
CA ILE A 15 -3.62 7.96 -2.63
C ILE A 15 -4.02 8.68 -1.35
N ASP A 16 -3.52 8.24 -0.20
CA ASP A 16 -3.83 8.82 1.10
C ASP A 16 -3.43 10.31 1.15
N GLU A 17 -2.15 10.55 0.91
CA GLU A 17 -1.57 11.88 0.99
C GLU A 17 -2.16 12.82 -0.07
N ILE A 18 -2.24 12.41 -1.34
CA ILE A 18 -2.74 13.30 -2.40
C ILE A 18 -4.24 13.54 -2.24
N VAL A 19 -5.03 12.49 -2.02
CA VAL A 19 -6.49 12.64 -1.99
C VAL A 19 -6.96 13.23 -0.66
N PHE A 20 -6.53 12.67 0.46
CA PHE A 20 -7.07 13.04 1.76
C PHE A 20 -6.32 14.18 2.43
N HIS A 21 -4.99 14.26 2.27
CA HIS A 21 -4.23 15.38 2.86
C HIS A 21 -4.28 16.64 1.98
N GLN A 22 -4.10 16.49 0.67
CA GLN A 22 -3.92 17.65 -0.21
C GLN A 22 -5.23 18.11 -0.89
N ILE A 23 -5.93 17.21 -1.59
CA ILE A 23 -7.12 17.57 -2.37
C ILE A 23 -8.32 17.84 -1.47
N LEU A 24 -8.60 16.91 -0.55
CA LEU A 24 -9.75 17.01 0.34
C LEU A 24 -9.44 17.76 1.63
N ALA A 25 -8.15 17.88 2.00
CA ALA A 25 -7.70 18.51 3.24
C ALA A 25 -8.46 18.00 4.48
N TRP A 26 -8.66 16.68 4.57
CA TRP A 26 -9.34 16.06 5.69
C TRP A 26 -8.47 15.99 6.94
N HIS A 27 -7.17 15.78 6.77
CA HIS A 27 -6.16 15.67 7.82
C HIS A 27 -4.75 15.88 7.25
N HIS A 28 -3.76 15.95 8.13
CA HIS A 28 -2.33 15.94 7.80
C HIS A 28 -1.68 14.76 8.53
N PHE A 29 -0.49 14.33 8.12
CA PHE A 29 0.22 13.21 8.73
C PHE A 29 0.53 13.44 10.22
N TYR A 30 0.79 14.68 10.61
CA TYR A 30 0.96 15.03 12.01
C TYR A 30 0.29 16.37 12.32
N ASP A 31 -0.85 16.33 13.00
CA ASP A 31 -1.67 17.51 13.28
C ASP A 31 -1.62 18.00 14.73
N ARG A 32 -0.74 17.41 15.55
CA ARG A 32 -0.56 17.77 16.96
C ARG A 32 0.39 18.96 17.20
N SER A 33 0.61 19.79 16.19
CA SER A 33 1.54 20.92 16.22
C SER A 33 1.03 22.09 15.37
N THR A 34 1.92 22.88 14.77
CA THR A 34 1.59 23.99 13.88
C THR A 34 1.30 23.50 12.46
N SER A 35 0.63 24.33 11.66
CA SER A 35 0.40 24.07 10.24
C SER A 35 1.70 23.91 9.44
N ASP A 36 2.77 24.60 9.82
CA ASP A 36 4.09 24.43 9.19
C ASP A 36 4.65 23.02 9.43
N VAL A 37 4.49 22.48 10.64
CA VAL A 37 4.91 21.11 10.97
C VAL A 37 4.02 20.09 10.27
N ALA A 38 2.71 20.34 10.19
CA ALA A 38 1.79 19.48 9.46
C ALA A 38 2.17 19.39 7.96
N LEU A 39 2.37 20.53 7.30
CA LEU A 39 2.82 20.60 5.91
C LEU A 39 4.19 19.94 5.70
N MET A 40 5.14 20.18 6.60
CA MET A 40 6.44 19.50 6.56
C MET A 40 6.29 17.98 6.67
N SER A 41 5.43 17.51 7.58
CA SER A 41 5.23 16.09 7.83
C SER A 41 4.58 15.37 6.64
N ASP A 42 3.62 16.02 5.96
CA ASP A 42 3.08 15.53 4.69
C ASP A 42 4.19 15.43 3.63
N GLY A 43 5.01 16.48 3.48
CA GLY A 43 6.12 16.45 2.52
C GLY A 43 7.16 15.36 2.78
N LEU A 44 7.37 14.99 4.05
CA LEU A 44 8.24 13.87 4.42
C LEU A 44 7.60 12.51 4.07
N LEU A 45 6.29 12.37 4.30
CA LEU A 45 5.54 11.20 3.84
C LEU A 45 5.64 11.08 2.31
N HIS A 46 5.44 12.20 1.58
CA HIS A 46 5.56 12.27 0.12
C HIS A 46 6.92 11.83 -0.40
N ALA A 47 7.97 12.34 0.22
CA ALA A 47 9.33 11.98 -0.16
C ALA A 47 9.58 10.48 0.07
N GLY A 48 9.10 9.95 1.19
CA GLY A 48 9.21 8.53 1.54
C GLY A 48 8.48 7.62 0.54
N GLU A 49 7.22 7.91 0.26
CA GLU A 49 6.43 7.12 -0.70
C GLU A 49 7.00 7.19 -2.11
N LEU A 50 7.49 8.36 -2.56
CA LEU A 50 8.05 8.52 -3.90
C LEU A 50 9.32 7.69 -4.05
N VAL A 51 10.18 7.67 -3.03
CA VAL A 51 11.36 6.80 -2.99
C VAL A 51 10.96 5.33 -3.05
N LEU A 52 9.95 4.89 -2.29
CA LEU A 52 9.46 3.51 -2.32
C LEU A 52 8.86 3.15 -3.67
N LEU A 53 8.09 4.05 -4.28
CA LEU A 53 7.44 3.84 -5.58
C LEU A 53 8.49 3.70 -6.69
N VAL A 54 9.45 4.63 -6.76
CA VAL A 54 10.55 4.62 -7.72
C VAL A 54 11.38 3.34 -7.55
N THR A 55 11.80 3.03 -6.32
CA THR A 55 12.56 1.80 -6.02
C THR A 55 11.78 0.55 -6.42
N GLY A 56 10.49 0.49 -6.08
CA GLY A 56 9.58 -0.59 -6.43
C GLY A 56 9.50 -0.81 -7.95
N PHE A 57 9.37 0.26 -8.72
CA PHE A 57 9.33 0.17 -10.19
C PHE A 57 10.67 -0.22 -10.81
N PHE A 58 11.81 0.20 -10.27
CA PHE A 58 13.12 -0.29 -10.70
C PHE A 58 13.25 -1.80 -10.48
N LEU A 59 12.88 -2.29 -9.30
CA LEU A 59 12.86 -3.73 -8.99
C LEU A 59 11.87 -4.49 -9.88
N PHE A 60 10.71 -3.91 -10.16
CA PHE A 60 9.70 -4.51 -11.04
C PHE A 60 10.19 -4.60 -12.49
N ALA A 61 10.84 -3.55 -13.00
CA ALA A 61 11.44 -3.54 -14.32
C ALA A 61 12.54 -4.62 -14.44
N ASP A 62 13.35 -4.80 -13.41
CA ASP A 62 14.36 -5.86 -13.36
C ASP A 62 13.72 -7.26 -13.36
N LEU A 63 12.65 -7.49 -12.59
CA LEU A 63 11.89 -8.75 -12.64
C LEU A 63 11.34 -9.05 -14.04
N ARG A 64 10.81 -8.03 -14.73
CA ARG A 64 10.34 -8.17 -16.11
C ARG A 64 11.46 -8.51 -17.07
N ARG A 65 12.60 -7.81 -16.96
CA ARG A 65 13.78 -8.03 -17.80
C ARG A 65 14.35 -9.44 -17.66
N ARG A 66 14.28 -10.02 -16.45
CA ARG A 66 14.74 -11.40 -16.17
C ARG A 66 13.68 -12.47 -16.44
N HIS A 67 12.51 -12.11 -16.97
CA HIS A 67 11.37 -13.01 -17.14
C HIS A 67 10.95 -13.73 -15.85
N ALA A 68 11.18 -13.10 -14.69
CA ALA A 68 10.89 -13.64 -13.36
C ALA A 68 9.57 -13.10 -12.78
N LEU A 69 8.81 -12.32 -13.56
CA LEU A 69 7.54 -11.76 -13.12
C LEU A 69 6.42 -12.81 -13.22
N ALA A 70 5.93 -13.27 -12.08
CA ALA A 70 4.74 -14.12 -11.98
C ALA A 70 3.47 -13.23 -11.78
N PRO A 71 2.52 -13.19 -12.74
CA PRO A 71 1.43 -12.21 -12.73
C PRO A 71 0.48 -12.28 -11.53
N ARG A 72 0.01 -13.45 -11.10
CA ARG A 72 -0.87 -13.54 -9.93
C ARG A 72 -0.12 -13.15 -8.67
N SER A 73 1.17 -13.52 -8.57
CA SER A 73 2.03 -13.12 -7.46
C SER A 73 2.32 -11.61 -7.45
N ALA A 74 2.31 -10.96 -8.61
CA ALA A 74 2.41 -9.52 -8.75
C ALA A 74 1.15 -8.84 -8.20
N TRP A 75 -0.03 -9.27 -8.65
CA TRP A 75 -1.32 -8.77 -8.16
C TRP A 75 -1.53 -9.02 -6.67
N ALA A 76 -1.21 -10.24 -6.19
CA ALA A 76 -1.25 -10.56 -4.75
C ALA A 76 -0.41 -9.57 -3.96
N GLY A 77 0.84 -9.33 -4.39
CA GLY A 77 1.72 -8.38 -3.74
C GLY A 77 1.13 -6.96 -3.71
N LEU A 78 0.61 -6.47 -4.85
CA LEU A 78 0.01 -5.13 -4.94
C LEU A 78 -1.11 -4.93 -3.91
N PHE A 79 -2.09 -5.84 -3.88
CA PHE A 79 -3.22 -5.75 -2.95
C PHE A 79 -2.80 -5.92 -1.49
N LEU A 80 -1.81 -6.78 -1.20
CA LEU A 80 -1.22 -6.87 0.14
C LEU A 80 -0.63 -5.52 0.56
N GLY A 81 0.11 -4.86 -0.32
CA GLY A 81 0.70 -3.54 -0.05
C GLY A 81 -0.36 -2.47 0.21
N LEU A 82 -1.35 -2.38 -0.69
CA LEU A 82 -2.46 -1.43 -0.60
C LEU A 82 -3.20 -1.57 0.75
N GLY A 83 -3.63 -2.79 1.09
CA GLY A 83 -4.37 -3.05 2.32
C GLY A 83 -3.54 -2.89 3.58
N THR A 84 -2.24 -3.23 3.53
CA THR A 84 -1.34 -3.08 4.68
C THR A 84 -1.16 -1.62 5.05
N PHE A 85 -0.89 -0.74 4.07
CA PHE A 85 -0.79 0.70 4.35
C PHE A 85 -2.08 1.23 4.98
N GLN A 86 -3.22 0.98 4.33
CA GLN A 86 -4.52 1.53 4.77
C GLN A 86 -4.87 1.12 6.20
N LEU A 87 -4.61 -0.13 6.58
CA LEU A 87 -4.85 -0.63 7.93
C LEU A 87 -3.80 -0.14 8.91
N PHE A 88 -2.54 0.04 8.48
CA PHE A 88 -1.50 0.58 9.33
C PHE A 88 -1.84 2.01 9.73
N ASP A 89 -2.13 2.88 8.76
CA ASP A 89 -2.58 4.24 9.03
C ASP A 89 -3.87 4.24 9.89
N GLY A 90 -4.87 3.46 9.47
CA GLY A 90 -6.17 3.36 10.13
C GLY A 90 -6.15 2.90 11.59
N LEU A 91 -5.22 2.01 11.97
CA LEU A 91 -5.17 1.40 13.30
C LEU A 91 -3.99 1.91 14.12
N VAL A 92 -2.82 2.05 13.51
CA VAL A 92 -1.59 2.46 14.20
C VAL A 92 -1.56 3.97 14.30
N ASP A 93 -1.58 4.69 13.19
CA ASP A 93 -1.38 6.14 13.21
C ASP A 93 -2.59 6.86 13.80
N HIS A 94 -3.81 6.46 13.41
CA HIS A 94 -5.04 7.08 13.89
C HIS A 94 -5.46 6.70 15.33
N LYS A 95 -5.21 5.44 15.75
CA LYS A 95 -5.79 4.91 17.01
C LYS A 95 -4.75 4.55 18.05
N LEU A 96 -3.65 3.91 17.68
CA LEU A 96 -2.61 3.55 18.64
C LEU A 96 -1.75 4.76 19.01
N LEU A 97 -1.28 5.50 18.01
CA LEU A 97 -0.41 6.66 18.17
C LEU A 97 -1.22 7.95 18.30
N GLY A 98 -2.38 8.01 17.63
CA GLY A 98 -3.22 9.20 17.59
C GLY A 98 -2.47 10.40 17.02
N LEU A 99 -1.79 10.20 15.90
CA LEU A 99 -1.03 11.24 15.17
C LEU A 99 -1.96 12.22 14.46
N HIS A 100 -3.07 11.69 13.94
CA HIS A 100 -4.16 12.39 13.26
C HIS A 100 -5.46 11.56 13.32
N GLN A 101 -6.55 12.07 12.75
CA GLN A 101 -7.80 11.32 12.56
C GLN A 101 -8.19 11.29 11.08
N VAL A 102 -8.86 10.23 10.63
CA VAL A 102 -9.35 10.09 9.24
C VAL A 102 -10.07 11.35 8.76
N ARG A 103 -10.89 11.97 9.62
CA ARG A 103 -11.59 13.21 9.29
C ARG A 103 -12.00 14.00 10.53
N TYR A 104 -11.78 15.31 10.49
CA TYR A 104 -12.18 16.22 11.56
C TYR A 104 -13.58 16.84 11.35
N GLY A 105 -14.18 17.27 12.46
CA GLY A 105 -15.43 18.06 12.47
C GLY A 105 -16.70 17.28 12.10
N VAL A 106 -16.67 15.95 12.16
CA VAL A 106 -17.78 15.06 11.79
C VAL A 106 -17.97 13.96 12.84
N ASP A 107 -19.10 13.24 12.78
CA ASP A 107 -19.18 11.93 13.43
C ASP A 107 -18.14 11.01 12.78
N LEU A 108 -17.13 10.63 13.56
CA LEU A 108 -15.91 10.00 13.07
C LEU A 108 -16.11 8.50 12.78
N LEU A 109 -17.01 7.83 13.52
CA LEU A 109 -17.14 6.38 13.47
C LEU A 109 -17.42 5.83 12.06
N PRO A 110 -18.32 6.42 11.24
CA PRO A 110 -18.54 5.95 9.88
C PRO A 110 -17.28 6.03 8.99
N TYR A 111 -16.45 7.06 9.18
CA TYR A 111 -15.21 7.24 8.42
C TYR A 111 -14.15 6.25 8.85
N ASP A 112 -13.97 6.05 10.16
CA ASP A 112 -13.06 5.02 10.71
C ASP A 112 -13.42 3.63 10.20
N LEU A 113 -14.71 3.28 10.20
CA LEU A 113 -15.19 2.00 9.69
C LEU A 113 -14.96 1.88 8.19
N GLY A 114 -15.31 2.92 7.42
CA GLY A 114 -15.06 2.93 5.97
C GLY A 114 -13.59 2.74 5.61
N TRP A 115 -12.70 3.46 6.32
CA TRP A 115 -11.26 3.41 6.15
C TRP A 115 -10.70 2.00 6.38
N ASN A 116 -11.02 1.42 7.54
CA ASN A 116 -10.50 0.11 7.93
C ASN A 116 -11.15 -1.05 7.18
N ILE A 117 -12.44 -0.96 6.85
CA ILE A 117 -13.11 -1.98 6.01
C ILE A 117 -12.51 -1.98 4.60
N ALA A 118 -12.27 -0.82 4.00
CA ALA A 118 -11.62 -0.72 2.69
C ALA A 118 -10.22 -1.36 2.71
N GLY A 119 -9.39 -1.03 3.72
CA GLY A 119 -8.09 -1.65 3.92
C GLY A 119 -8.17 -3.16 4.11
N GLY A 120 -9.12 -3.64 4.92
CA GLY A 120 -9.38 -5.05 5.15
C GLY A 120 -9.77 -5.81 3.87
N VAL A 121 -10.63 -5.23 3.03
CA VAL A 121 -11.01 -5.81 1.73
C VAL A 121 -9.80 -5.93 0.80
N LEU A 122 -9.00 -4.86 0.68
CA LEU A 122 -7.78 -4.88 -0.14
C LEU A 122 -6.79 -5.94 0.33
N LEU A 123 -6.54 -6.00 1.65
CA LEU A 123 -5.65 -7.00 2.23
C LEU A 123 -6.18 -8.41 1.99
N LEU A 124 -7.48 -8.64 2.19
CA LEU A 124 -8.13 -9.94 1.97
C LEU A 124 -8.00 -10.39 0.50
N ILE A 125 -8.20 -9.49 -0.46
CA ILE A 125 -7.97 -9.78 -1.89
C ILE A 125 -6.52 -10.23 -2.09
N GLY A 126 -5.56 -9.50 -1.52
CA GLY A 126 -4.14 -9.84 -1.59
C GLY A 126 -3.83 -11.23 -1.02
N VAL A 127 -4.39 -11.56 0.15
CA VAL A 127 -4.23 -12.87 0.80
C VAL A 127 -4.86 -13.99 -0.04
N ILE A 128 -6.08 -13.81 -0.54
CA ILE A 128 -6.74 -14.81 -1.39
C ILE A 128 -5.92 -15.08 -2.65
N LEU A 129 -5.40 -14.03 -3.30
CA LEU A 129 -4.53 -14.17 -4.46
C LEU A 129 -3.23 -14.89 -4.08
N ALA A 130 -2.59 -14.53 -2.96
CA ALA A 130 -1.35 -15.15 -2.49
C ALA A 130 -1.51 -16.64 -2.18
N VAL A 131 -2.65 -17.07 -1.65
CA VAL A 131 -2.91 -18.51 -1.41
C VAL A 131 -3.05 -19.27 -2.75
N ARG A 132 -3.55 -18.60 -3.79
CA ARG A 132 -3.78 -19.15 -5.13
C ARG A 132 -2.55 -19.10 -6.05
N THR A 133 -1.40 -18.57 -5.62
CA THR A 133 -0.18 -18.45 -6.45
C THR A 133 0.70 -19.70 -6.44
N ARG A 134 0.33 -20.73 -5.65
CA ARG A 134 1.11 -21.98 -5.46
C ARG A 134 1.47 -22.71 -6.77
N ASP A 135 0.74 -22.44 -7.86
CA ASP A 135 0.94 -23.11 -9.15
C ASP A 135 1.75 -22.30 -10.17
N GLU A 136 2.08 -21.03 -9.92
CA GLU A 136 2.78 -20.18 -10.91
C GLU A 136 4.26 -20.55 -11.10
N GLY A 137 4.88 -21.20 -10.09
CA GLY A 137 6.28 -21.65 -10.15
C GLY A 137 6.48 -23.07 -10.68
N ARG A 138 5.40 -23.80 -11.02
CA ARG A 138 5.46 -25.21 -11.47
C ARG A 138 5.56 -25.40 -12.98
N THR A 139 5.30 -24.35 -13.77
CA THR A 139 5.13 -24.46 -15.23
C THR A 139 6.44 -24.40 -16.03
N THR A 140 7.61 -24.42 -15.39
CA THR A 140 8.92 -24.29 -16.05
C THR A 140 9.89 -25.44 -15.77
N ALA A 141 9.40 -26.64 -15.46
CA ALA A 141 10.23 -27.84 -15.65
C ALA A 141 10.11 -28.27 -17.12
N PRO A 142 11.19 -28.19 -17.94
CA PRO A 142 11.17 -28.79 -19.27
C PRO A 142 10.88 -30.27 -19.10
N ALA A 143 9.89 -30.80 -19.83
CA ALA A 143 9.74 -32.23 -19.99
C ALA A 143 11.07 -32.75 -20.57
N ASP A 144 11.78 -33.52 -19.76
CA ASP A 144 13.02 -34.15 -20.13
C ASP A 144 12.79 -34.93 -21.43
N ARG A 145 13.59 -34.61 -22.44
CA ARG A 145 13.58 -35.31 -23.73
C ARG A 145 14.23 -36.67 -23.48
N ALA A 146 13.46 -37.63 -23.02
CA ALA A 146 13.85 -39.04 -23.11
C ALA A 146 13.73 -39.46 -24.58
N GLY A 147 14.90 -39.70 -25.18
CA GLY A 147 15.05 -40.37 -26.47
C GLY A 147 14.85 -41.88 -26.38
#